data_AF-A0A090QSB8-F1
#
_entry.id   AF-A0A090QSB8-F1
#
_cell.length_a   1.000
_cell.length_b   1.000
_cell.length_c   1.000
_cell.angle_alpha   90.00
_cell.angle_beta   90.00
_cell.angle_gamma   90.00
#
_symmetry.space_group_name_H-M   'P 1'
#
loop_
_entity.id
_entity.type
_entity.pdbx_description
1 polymer ?
#
loop_
_entity_poly.entity_id
_entity_poly.type
_entity_poly.pdbx_seq_one_letter_code
_entity_poly.pdbx_strand_id
1 'polypeptide(L)'
;MGVDALIVADIAVLDYAATKYPDLELHLSVQASATNTAAIDFYKQNFNVKRVVLPRVLSIHQVKQLARNTDMELEVFAFGSLCIMSEGRCYLSSYMTGESPNTVGACSPAKFVRWQETPQGLESRLNEVLIDRYAAGENAGYPTCVKAVLMSIWKASTVVTTPWKSQPA
;
A
#
# COMPACT_ATOMS: atom_id res chain seq x y z
N MET A 1 -0.11 9.97 -29.34
CA MET A 1 -1.08 10.11 -28.23
C MET A 1 -0.77 11.43 -27.56
N GLY A 2 -1.70 12.40 -27.56
CA GLY A 2 -1.53 13.69 -26.88
C GLY A 2 -1.95 13.53 -25.44
N VAL A 3 -0.98 13.25 -24.56
CA VAL A 3 -1.19 13.07 -23.12
C VAL A 3 -0.63 14.31 -22.43
N ASP A 4 -1.44 14.94 -21.57
CA ASP A 4 -1.08 16.21 -20.92
C ASP A 4 -0.21 16.01 -19.67
N ALA A 5 -0.36 14.89 -18.97
CA ALA A 5 0.37 14.58 -17.74
C ALA A 5 0.66 13.09 -17.57
N LEU A 6 1.74 12.77 -16.84
CA LEU A 6 2.13 11.41 -16.52
C LEU A 6 2.20 11.22 -14.99
N ILE A 7 1.48 10.21 -14.48
CA ILE A 7 1.48 9.83 -13.06
C ILE A 7 2.47 8.66 -12.86
N VAL A 8 3.55 8.87 -12.10
CA VAL A 8 4.67 7.92 -11.98
C VAL A 8 5.09 7.74 -10.53
N ALA A 9 5.52 6.53 -10.15
CA ALA A 9 6.17 6.26 -8.85
C ALA A 9 7.63 5.82 -8.96
N ASP A 10 8.02 5.20 -10.09
CA ASP A 10 9.36 4.69 -10.27
C ASP A 10 10.37 5.83 -10.45
N ILE A 11 11.44 5.82 -9.65
CA ILE A 11 12.46 6.87 -9.65
C ILE A 11 13.22 6.93 -10.97
N ALA A 12 13.53 5.78 -11.59
CA ALA A 12 14.26 5.76 -12.86
C ALA A 12 13.39 6.30 -14.01
N VAL A 13 12.08 5.99 -14.00
CA VAL A 13 11.14 6.56 -14.97
C VAL A 13 10.96 8.07 -14.75
N LEU A 14 10.88 8.52 -13.49
CA LEU A 14 10.81 9.95 -13.16
C LEU A 14 12.06 10.69 -13.64
N ASP A 15 13.25 10.16 -13.37
CA ASP A 15 14.53 10.72 -13.81
C ASP A 15 14.61 10.82 -15.34
N TYR A 16 14.25 9.73 -16.03
CA TYR A 16 14.21 9.69 -17.48
C TYR A 16 13.23 10.71 -18.06
N ALA A 17 12.01 10.79 -17.50
CA ALA A 17 10.97 11.70 -17.98
C ALA A 17 11.35 13.16 -17.73
N ALA A 18 11.86 13.48 -16.55
CA ALA A 18 12.30 14.83 -16.19
C ALA A 18 13.47 15.31 -17.07
N THR A 19 14.40 14.40 -17.41
CA THR A 19 15.57 14.74 -18.22
C THR A 19 15.23 14.86 -19.71
N LYS A 20 14.41 13.95 -20.24
CA LYS A 20 14.15 13.85 -21.68
C LYS A 20 12.96 14.70 -22.13
N TYR A 21 11.99 14.92 -21.25
CA TYR A 21 10.75 15.65 -21.53
C TYR A 21 10.47 16.68 -20.42
N PRO A 22 11.27 17.76 -20.33
CA PRO A 22 11.17 18.73 -19.24
C PRO A 22 9.83 19.48 -19.19
N ASP A 23 9.16 19.59 -20.34
CA ASP A 23 7.85 20.23 -20.48
C ASP A 23 6.68 19.31 -20.14
N LEU A 24 6.93 18.00 -19.93
CA LEU A 24 5.89 17.04 -19.56
C LEU A 24 5.48 17.26 -18.10
N GLU A 25 4.17 17.37 -17.86
CA GLU A 25 3.66 17.50 -16.49
C GLU A 25 3.76 16.15 -15.77
N LEU A 26 4.58 16.10 -14.72
CA LEU A 26 4.82 14.89 -13.92
C LEU A 26 4.08 14.96 -12.60
N HIS A 27 3.27 13.95 -12.32
CA HIS A 27 2.57 13.76 -11.06
C HIS A 27 3.15 12.55 -10.33
N LEU A 28 3.33 12.67 -9.02
CA LEU A 28 3.82 11.57 -8.20
C LEU A 28 2.65 10.66 -7.81
N SER A 29 2.74 9.39 -8.20
CA SER A 29 1.77 8.36 -7.84
C SER A 29 1.80 8.07 -6.34
N VAL A 30 0.64 7.70 -5.78
CA VAL A 30 0.50 7.17 -4.41
C VAL A 30 1.49 6.04 -4.12
N GLN A 31 1.89 5.26 -5.14
CA GLN A 31 2.83 4.16 -4.99
C GLN A 31 4.25 4.60 -4.58
N ALA A 32 4.60 5.88 -4.74
CA ALA A 32 5.87 6.44 -4.26
C ALA A 32 5.88 6.70 -2.74
N SER A 33 4.72 6.60 -2.07
CA SER A 33 4.59 6.67 -0.61
C SER A 33 5.15 7.96 0.02
N ALA A 34 5.07 9.09 -0.69
CA ALA A 34 5.45 10.40 -0.16
C ALA A 34 4.44 10.86 0.92
N THR A 35 4.84 10.71 2.19
CA THR A 35 3.98 10.98 3.37
C THR A 35 4.41 12.19 4.20
N ASN A 36 5.53 12.82 3.85
CA ASN A 36 6.12 13.93 4.57
C ASN A 36 6.66 15.00 3.59
N THR A 37 6.86 16.22 4.07
CA THR A 37 7.34 17.34 3.26
C THR A 37 8.71 17.08 2.65
N ALA A 38 9.64 16.44 3.40
CA ALA A 38 10.98 16.15 2.89
C ALA A 38 10.96 15.21 1.67
N ALA A 39 10.06 14.22 1.66
CA ALA A 39 9.86 13.35 0.50
C ALA A 39 9.29 14.12 -0.69
N ILE A 40 8.30 15.00 -0.46
CA ILE A 40 7.72 15.85 -1.51
C ILE A 40 8.79 16.77 -2.11
N ASP A 41 9.59 17.41 -1.27
CA ASP A 41 10.67 18.30 -1.70
C ASP A 41 11.75 17.55 -2.49
N PHE A 42 12.08 16.33 -2.08
CA PHE A 42 12.97 15.46 -2.84
C PHE A 42 12.46 15.22 -4.25
N TYR A 43 11.19 14.83 -4.41
CA TYR A 43 10.63 14.58 -5.75
C TYR A 43 10.49 15.85 -6.59
N LYS A 44 10.15 16.98 -5.94
CA LYS A 44 10.09 18.29 -6.59
C LYS A 44 11.45 18.71 -7.16
N GLN A 45 12.49 18.65 -6.33
CA GLN A 45 13.81 19.18 -6.65
C GLN A 45 14.55 18.32 -7.68
N ASN A 46 14.38 17.00 -7.61
CA ASN A 46 15.14 16.07 -8.45
C ASN A 46 14.42 15.70 -9.76
N PHE A 47 13.08 15.73 -9.80
CA PHE A 47 12.33 15.20 -10.95
C PHE A 47 11.29 16.18 -11.51
N ASN A 48 11.29 17.45 -11.10
CA ASN A 48 10.36 18.47 -11.59
C ASN A 48 8.87 18.09 -11.46
N VAL A 49 8.54 17.29 -10.44
CA VAL A 49 7.16 16.91 -10.14
C VAL A 49 6.31 18.15 -9.86
N LYS A 50 5.09 18.19 -10.41
CA LYS A 50 4.14 19.31 -10.30
C LYS A 50 2.99 19.05 -9.34
N ARG A 51 2.64 17.78 -9.13
CA ARG A 51 1.56 17.36 -8.24
C ARG A 51 1.92 16.07 -7.54
N VAL A 52 1.49 15.91 -6.30
CA VAL A 52 1.66 14.68 -5.51
C VAL A 52 0.32 14.11 -5.12
N VAL A 53 0.08 12.86 -5.50
CA VAL A 53 -1.10 12.11 -5.06
C VAL A 53 -0.78 11.42 -3.74
N LEU A 54 -1.42 11.86 -2.66
CA LEU A 54 -1.13 11.42 -1.31
C LEU A 54 -1.75 10.05 -1.00
N PRO A 55 -1.04 9.19 -0.24
CA PRO A 55 -1.58 7.92 0.22
C PRO A 55 -2.65 8.12 1.30
N ARG A 56 -3.65 7.22 1.29
CA ARG A 56 -4.78 7.24 2.25
C ARG A 56 -4.46 6.75 3.66
N VAL A 57 -3.19 6.50 3.95
CA VAL A 57 -2.72 6.26 5.33
C VAL A 57 -2.67 7.55 6.15
N LEU A 58 -2.66 8.70 5.48
CA LEU A 58 -2.62 10.01 6.12
C LEU A 58 -4.02 10.43 6.60
N SER A 59 -4.08 10.85 7.86
CA SER A 59 -5.28 11.52 8.40
C SER A 59 -5.48 12.89 7.76
N ILE A 60 -6.71 13.40 7.78
CA ILE A 60 -7.02 14.75 7.28
C ILE A 60 -6.21 15.85 7.99
N HIS A 61 -5.86 15.64 9.26
CA HIS A 61 -5.00 16.56 10.02
C HIS A 61 -3.58 16.60 9.46
N GLN A 62 -3.01 15.42 9.12
CA GLN A 62 -1.70 15.33 8.49
C GLN A 62 -1.72 15.92 7.07
N VAL A 63 -2.78 15.69 6.29
CA VAL A 63 -2.94 16.30 4.97
C VAL A 63 -3.00 17.83 5.08
N LYS A 64 -3.77 18.38 6.04
CA LYS A 64 -3.81 19.83 6.30
C LYS A 64 -2.45 20.39 6.72
N GLN A 65 -1.68 19.65 7.50
CA GLN A 65 -0.34 20.07 7.89
C GLN A 65 0.62 20.08 6.70
N LEU A 66 0.57 19.05 5.85
CA LEU A 66 1.34 19.00 4.61
C LEU A 66 1.01 20.17 3.70
N ALA A 67 -0.28 20.43 3.45
CA ALA A 67 -0.75 21.52 2.61
C ALA A 67 -0.34 22.92 3.09
N ARG A 68 -0.01 23.09 4.38
CA ARG A 68 0.52 24.35 4.94
C ARG A 68 2.03 24.48 4.79
N ASN A 69 2.72 23.36 4.66
CA ASN A 69 4.18 23.27 4.70
C ASN A 69 4.81 23.02 3.33
N THR A 70 4.00 22.92 2.27
CA THR A 70 4.48 22.73 0.89
C THR A 70 3.70 23.63 -0.05
N ASP A 71 4.37 24.09 -1.10
CA ASP A 71 3.78 24.81 -2.24
C ASP A 71 3.43 23.87 -3.40
N MET A 72 3.66 22.56 -3.25
CA MET A 72 3.28 21.53 -4.21
C MET A 72 1.77 21.32 -4.27
N GLU A 73 1.22 21.08 -5.46
CA GLU A 73 -0.18 20.65 -5.57
C GLU A 73 -0.37 19.26 -4.97
N LEU A 74 -1.34 19.13 -4.07
CA LEU A 74 -1.67 17.87 -3.39
C LEU A 74 -3.01 17.33 -3.87
N GLU A 75 -3.03 16.07 -4.29
CA GLU A 75 -4.23 15.36 -4.70
C GLU A 75 -4.54 14.23 -3.70
N VAL A 76 -5.81 14.05 -3.36
CA VAL A 76 -6.27 13.01 -2.42
C VAL A 76 -7.46 12.26 -2.99
N PHE A 77 -7.47 10.94 -2.82
CA PHE A 77 -8.64 10.12 -3.17
C PHE A 77 -9.70 10.23 -2.07
N ALA A 78 -10.82 10.89 -2.38
CA ALA A 78 -11.97 10.98 -1.47
C ALA A 78 -12.75 9.65 -1.34
N PHE A 79 -12.93 8.95 -2.46
CA PHE A 79 -13.65 7.69 -2.54
C PHE A 79 -12.90 6.71 -3.46
N GLY A 80 -12.92 5.42 -3.13
CA GLY A 80 -12.35 4.37 -3.97
C GLY A 80 -12.00 3.09 -3.21
N SER A 81 -12.18 1.93 -3.82
CA SER A 81 -11.89 0.61 -3.23
C SER A 81 -10.42 0.19 -3.29
N LEU A 82 -9.53 1.04 -3.83
CA LEU A 82 -8.12 0.70 -3.97
C LEU A 82 -7.45 0.53 -2.60
N CYS A 83 -6.31 -0.13 -2.56
CA CYS A 83 -5.63 -0.46 -1.31
C CYS A 83 -5.11 0.79 -0.58
N ILE A 84 -5.10 0.74 0.76
CA ILE A 84 -4.48 1.75 1.66
C ILE A 84 -2.98 1.44 1.86
N MET A 85 -2.48 0.31 1.38
CA MET A 85 -1.15 -0.18 1.76
C MET A 85 -0.02 0.46 0.94
N SER A 86 0.87 1.19 1.63
CA SER A 86 1.99 1.96 1.08
C SER A 86 3.31 1.18 0.97
N GLU A 87 3.38 -0.07 1.46
CA GLU A 87 4.65 -0.75 1.76
C GLU A 87 5.09 -1.80 0.72
N GLY A 88 4.60 -1.78 -0.51
CA GLY A 88 4.99 -2.78 -1.53
C GLY A 88 4.48 -4.21 -1.28
N ARG A 89 3.79 -4.46 -0.16
CA ARG A 89 3.19 -5.77 0.17
C ARG A 89 2.02 -6.14 -0.77
N CYS A 90 1.50 -5.18 -1.53
CA CYS A 90 0.57 -5.44 -2.63
C CYS A 90 1.23 -6.28 -3.74
N TYR A 91 2.52 -6.06 -4.02
CA TYR A 91 3.26 -6.89 -4.98
C TYR A 91 3.41 -8.33 -4.50
N LEU A 92 3.51 -8.55 -3.18
CA LEU A 92 3.53 -9.89 -2.61
C LEU A 92 2.20 -10.61 -2.84
N SER A 93 1.06 -9.90 -2.72
CA SER A 93 -0.24 -10.44 -3.11
C SER A 93 -0.25 -10.80 -4.60
N SER A 94 0.24 -9.92 -5.48
CA SER A 94 0.34 -10.20 -6.92
C SER A 94 1.19 -11.44 -7.20
N TYR A 95 2.31 -11.59 -6.51
CA TYR A 95 3.20 -12.75 -6.65
C TYR A 95 2.51 -14.05 -6.21
N MET A 96 1.81 -14.04 -5.07
CA MET A 96 1.15 -15.24 -4.52
C MET A 96 -0.12 -15.65 -5.28
N THR A 97 -0.82 -14.67 -5.87
CA THR A 97 -2.17 -14.88 -6.45
C THR A 97 -2.21 -14.73 -7.97
N GLY A 98 -1.16 -14.17 -8.58
CA GLY A 98 -1.17 -13.76 -9.99
C GLY A 98 -2.02 -12.52 -10.26
N GLU A 99 -2.70 -11.95 -9.26
CA GLU A 99 -3.62 -10.82 -9.43
C GLU A 99 -3.11 -9.57 -8.74
N SER A 100 -2.93 -8.52 -9.54
CA SER A 100 -2.51 -7.22 -9.05
C SER A 100 -3.64 -6.54 -8.28
N PRO A 101 -3.44 -6.18 -6.99
CA PRO A 101 -4.42 -5.39 -6.23
C PRO A 101 -4.78 -4.06 -6.89
N ASN A 102 -3.90 -3.52 -7.73
CA ASN A 102 -4.18 -2.30 -8.51
C ASN A 102 -5.20 -2.54 -9.63
N THR A 103 -5.34 -3.77 -10.11
CA THR A 103 -6.30 -4.16 -11.15
C THR A 103 -7.57 -4.75 -10.56
N VAL A 104 -7.45 -5.61 -9.54
CA VAL A 104 -8.58 -6.33 -8.94
C VAL A 104 -9.16 -5.65 -7.70
N GLY A 105 -8.52 -4.59 -7.21
CA GLY A 105 -9.00 -3.77 -6.10
C GLY A 105 -8.87 -4.41 -4.71
N ALA A 106 -8.22 -5.56 -4.58
CA ALA A 106 -8.06 -6.26 -3.31
C ALA A 106 -6.67 -6.89 -3.15
N CYS A 107 -6.07 -6.70 -1.97
CA CYS A 107 -4.96 -7.54 -1.52
C CYS A 107 -5.52 -8.85 -0.97
N SER A 108 -4.91 -9.97 -1.34
CA SER A 108 -5.36 -11.32 -1.00
C SER A 108 -6.83 -11.55 -1.37
N PRO A 109 -7.18 -11.60 -2.68
CA PRO A 109 -8.55 -11.79 -3.12
C PRO A 109 -9.17 -13.07 -2.54
N ALA A 110 -10.43 -13.00 -2.09
CA ALA A 110 -11.09 -14.06 -1.32
C ALA A 110 -11.10 -15.42 -2.05
N LYS A 111 -11.14 -15.43 -3.38
CA LYS A 111 -11.08 -16.66 -4.19
C LYS A 111 -9.78 -17.46 -4.05
N PHE A 112 -8.69 -16.83 -3.61
CA PHE A 112 -7.41 -17.50 -3.37
C PHE A 112 -7.20 -17.86 -1.90
N VAL A 113 -8.10 -17.42 -1.02
CA VAL A 113 -7.99 -17.66 0.41
C VAL A 113 -8.54 -19.04 0.75
N ARG A 114 -7.78 -19.81 1.53
CA ARG A 114 -8.20 -21.14 2.04
C ARG A 114 -7.87 -21.27 3.51
N TRP A 115 -8.77 -21.93 4.24
CA TRP A 115 -8.53 -22.40 5.61
C TRP A 115 -8.50 -23.93 5.60
N GLN A 116 -7.47 -24.52 6.19
CA GLN A 116 -7.26 -25.96 6.21
C GLN A 116 -7.00 -26.42 7.64
N GLU A 117 -7.82 -27.32 8.17
CA GLU A 117 -7.53 -27.98 9.43
C GLU A 117 -6.44 -29.02 9.24
N THR A 118 -5.37 -28.91 10.03
CA THR A 118 -4.26 -29.86 10.05
C THR A 118 -4.07 -30.38 11.48
N PRO A 119 -3.38 -31.52 11.68
CA PRO A 119 -3.05 -32.02 13.02
C PRO A 119 -2.28 -31.03 13.90
N GLN A 120 -1.64 -30.01 13.30
CA GLN A 120 -0.85 -28.99 13.96
C GLN A 120 -1.65 -27.71 14.27
N GLY A 121 -2.92 -27.62 13.84
CA GLY A 121 -3.78 -26.44 14.00
C GLY A 121 -4.46 -26.02 12.71
N LEU A 122 -5.17 -24.89 12.76
CA LEU A 122 -5.84 -24.31 11.59
C LEU A 122 -4.85 -23.49 10.77
N GLU A 123 -4.61 -23.87 9.53
CA GLU A 123 -3.75 -23.15 8.61
C GLU A 123 -4.56 -22.18 7.75
N SER A 124 -4.16 -20.92 7.69
CA SER A 124 -4.66 -19.97 6.71
C SER A 124 -3.67 -19.84 5.56
N ARG A 125 -4.16 -19.97 4.34
CA ARG A 125 -3.34 -20.04 3.14
C ARG A 125 -3.85 -19.05 2.10
N LEU A 126 -2.91 -18.49 1.36
CA LEU A 126 -3.18 -17.71 0.16
C LEU A 126 -2.60 -18.48 -1.02
N ASN A 127 -3.49 -19.03 -1.83
CA ASN A 127 -3.14 -20.02 -2.84
C ASN A 127 -2.39 -21.21 -2.20
N GLU A 128 -1.20 -21.55 -2.70
CA GLU A 128 -0.39 -22.65 -2.16
C GLU A 128 0.54 -22.20 -1.00
N VAL A 129 0.55 -20.90 -0.69
CA VAL A 129 1.42 -20.32 0.35
C VAL A 129 0.73 -20.33 1.71
N LEU A 130 1.41 -20.89 2.71
CA LEU A 130 1.00 -20.79 4.11
C LEU A 130 1.22 -19.35 4.62
N ILE A 131 0.15 -18.71 5.11
CA ILE A 131 0.20 -17.35 5.65
C ILE A 131 0.35 -17.38 7.17
N ASP A 132 -0.43 -18.22 7.86
CA ASP A 132 -0.43 -18.30 9.32
C ASP A 132 -0.98 -19.65 9.81
N ARG A 133 -0.69 -20.00 11.06
CA ARG A 133 -1.23 -21.19 11.74
C ARG A 133 -1.77 -20.81 13.12
N TYR A 134 -3.02 -21.18 13.38
CA TYR A 134 -3.74 -20.88 14.61
C TYR A 134 -3.87 -22.10 15.51
N ALA A 135 -3.72 -21.89 16.81
CA ALA A 135 -3.98 -22.92 17.81
C ALA A 135 -5.49 -23.22 17.93
N ALA A 136 -5.83 -24.36 18.55
CA ALA A 136 -7.22 -24.73 18.80
C ALA A 136 -7.93 -23.66 19.67
N GLY A 137 -9.00 -23.05 19.14
CA GLY A 137 -9.76 -22.00 19.82
C GLY A 137 -9.22 -20.57 19.63
N GLU A 138 -8.16 -20.38 18.85
CA GLU A 138 -7.66 -19.06 18.48
C GLU A 138 -8.47 -18.48 17.30
N ASN A 139 -8.76 -17.18 17.34
CA ASN A 139 -9.48 -16.51 16.27
C ASN A 139 -8.59 -16.36 15.03
N ALA A 140 -8.95 -17.05 13.95
CA ALA A 140 -8.28 -16.89 12.66
C ALA A 140 -8.60 -15.52 12.04
N GLY A 141 -7.54 -14.78 11.71
CA GLY A 141 -7.67 -13.57 10.90
C GLY A 141 -7.92 -13.90 9.43
N TYR A 142 -8.39 -12.92 8.67
CA TYR A 142 -8.37 -13.03 7.21
C TYR A 142 -6.90 -13.07 6.74
N PRO A 143 -6.50 -14.04 5.89
CA PRO A 143 -5.11 -14.22 5.46
C PRO A 143 -4.71 -13.19 4.41
N THR A 144 -4.62 -11.94 4.85
CA THR A 144 -3.93 -10.89 4.12
C THR A 144 -2.43 -11.09 4.29
N CYS A 145 -1.71 -11.34 3.19
CA CYS A 145 -0.25 -11.43 3.17
C CYS A 145 0.43 -10.13 3.66
N VAL A 146 -0.32 -9.02 3.66
CA VAL A 146 0.12 -7.72 4.14
C VAL A 146 0.04 -7.56 5.66
N LYS A 147 -0.66 -8.45 6.37
CA LYS A 147 -0.89 -8.43 7.83
C LYS A 147 -0.37 -9.69 8.54
N ALA A 148 0.27 -10.59 7.80
CA ALA A 148 0.81 -11.83 8.34
C ALA A 148 1.84 -11.56 9.43
N VAL A 149 1.84 -12.37 10.49
CA VAL A 149 2.83 -12.29 11.57
C VAL A 149 4.14 -12.88 11.04
N LEU A 150 5.14 -12.04 10.81
CA LEU A 150 6.47 -12.51 10.48
C LEU A 150 7.13 -13.06 11.75
N MET A 151 7.12 -14.39 11.94
CA MET A 151 7.94 -15.03 12.95
C MET A 151 9.41 -15.00 12.50
N SER A 152 10.14 -13.96 12.92
CA SER A 152 11.60 -14.07 12.97
C SER A 152 11.98 -15.04 14.09
N ILE A 153 13.04 -15.82 13.88
CA ILE A 153 13.55 -16.88 14.78
C ILE A 153 13.89 -16.36 16.20
N TRP A 154 13.78 -15.05 16.47
CA TRP A 154 14.18 -14.43 17.75
C TRP A 154 13.20 -13.42 18.39
N LYS A 155 11.94 -13.34 17.94
CA LYS A 155 10.78 -12.80 18.70
C LYS A 155 9.59 -12.65 17.75
N ALA A 156 8.41 -13.08 18.19
CA ALA A 156 7.15 -12.68 17.59
C ALA A 156 6.84 -11.24 18.02
N SER A 157 6.89 -10.31 17.07
CA SER A 157 6.43 -8.93 17.28
C SER A 157 5.13 -8.76 16.52
N THR A 158 4.01 -8.69 17.25
CA THR A 158 2.69 -8.39 16.70
C THR A 158 2.70 -6.97 16.15
N VAL A 159 2.80 -6.80 14.82
CA VAL A 159 2.68 -5.48 14.19
C VAL A 159 1.20 -5.20 13.96
N VAL A 160 0.62 -4.45 14.91
CA VAL A 160 -0.65 -3.73 14.86
C VAL A 160 -1.88 -4.57 14.44
N THR A 161 -2.36 -5.35 15.40
CA THR A 161 -3.78 -5.68 15.52
C THR A 161 -4.35 -4.93 16.72
N THR A 162 -4.69 -3.64 16.59
CA THR A 162 -5.74 -3.10 17.44
C THR A 162 -7.03 -3.85 17.06
N PRO A 163 -7.69 -4.56 17.98
CA PRO A 163 -8.96 -5.21 17.69
C PRO A 163 -9.95 -4.12 17.33
N TRP A 164 -10.69 -4.32 16.24
CA TRP A 164 -11.90 -3.54 15.96
C TRP A 164 -12.93 -3.94 17.04
N LYS A 165 -12.85 -3.32 18.22
CA LYS A 165 -13.88 -3.46 19.24
C LYS A 165 -15.14 -2.82 18.66
N SER A 166 -16.13 -3.64 18.37
CA SER A 166 -17.52 -3.21 18.20
C SER A 166 -17.89 -2.31 19.38
N GLN A 167 -18.06 -1.00 19.13
CA GLN A 167 -18.76 -0.14 20.07
C GLN A 167 -20.26 -0.52 20.02
N PRO A 168 -20.92 -0.78 21.16
CA PRO A 168 -22.36 -0.96 21.19
C PRO A 168 -23.05 0.37 20.82
N ALA A 169 -24.19 0.25 20.14
CA ALA A 169 -25.10 1.35 19.83
C ALA A 169 -25.70 1.99 21.09
#